data_AF-A0A4R5QGL8-F1
#
_entry.id   AF-A0A4R5QGL8-F1
#
_cell.length_a   1.000
_cell.length_b   1.000
_cell.length_c   1.000
_cell.angle_alpha   90.00
_cell.angle_beta   90.00
_cell.angle_gamma   90.00
#
_symmetry.space_group_name_H-M   'P 1'
#
loop_
_entity.id
_entity.type
_entity.pdbx_description
1 polymer ?
#
loop_
_entity_poly.entity_id
_entity_poly.type
_entity_poly.pdbx_seq_one_letter_code
_entity_poly.pdbx_strand_id
1 'polypeptide(L)'
;MNPFTTATLAWQTAFVFTLRSMQLWTEPAEAQARLTGYALEKQKAFTAGAMAASQAMLAGQMGHAVFEAAMAPAHRRVQANARKLMRG
;
A
#
# COMPACT_ATOMS: atom_id res chain seq x y z
N MET A 1 -2.89 3.40 -16.47
CA MET A 1 -2.23 4.14 -15.38
C MET A 1 -1.35 5.22 -15.98
N ASN A 2 -1.50 6.48 -15.53
CA ASN A 2 -0.68 7.61 -15.99
C ASN A 2 0.75 7.47 -15.42
N PRO A 3 1.84 7.67 -16.21
CA PRO A 3 3.22 7.57 -15.73
C PRO A 3 3.51 8.45 -14.51
N PHE A 4 2.90 9.64 -14.41
CA PHE A 4 3.05 10.52 -13.26
C PHE A 4 2.42 9.94 -11.98
N THR A 5 1.29 9.25 -12.10
CA THR A 5 0.64 8.56 -10.97
C THR A 5 1.52 7.40 -10.48
N THR A 6 2.09 6.64 -11.42
CA THR A 6 3.02 5.54 -11.09
C THR A 6 4.28 6.06 -10.42
N ALA A 7 4.89 7.12 -10.96
CA ALA A 7 6.09 7.74 -10.38
C ALA A 7 5.82 8.30 -8.98
N THR A 8 4.68 8.97 -8.79
CA THR A 8 4.27 9.50 -7.48
C THR A 8 4.10 8.37 -6.47
N LEU A 9 3.44 7.28 -6.86
CA LEU A 9 3.26 6.12 -5.99
C LEU A 9 4.60 5.46 -5.64
N ALA A 10 5.51 5.31 -6.61
CA ALA A 10 6.83 4.75 -6.38
C ALA A 10 7.61 5.59 -5.36
N TRP A 11 7.59 6.91 -5.52
CA TRP A 11 8.21 7.83 -4.56
C TRP A 11 7.60 7.72 -3.16
N GLN A 12 6.26 7.72 -3.04
CA GLN A 12 5.58 7.55 -1.75
C GLN A 12 5.91 6.21 -1.10
N THR A 13 6.00 5.14 -1.88
CA THR A 13 6.35 3.80 -1.40
C THR A 13 7.77 3.79 -0.85
N ALA A 14 8.73 4.35 -1.59
CA ALA A 14 10.11 4.48 -1.14
C ALA A 14 10.20 5.31 0.15
N PHE A 15 9.52 6.45 0.22
CA PHE A 15 9.49 7.31 1.40
C PHE A 15 8.94 6.59 2.64
N VAL A 16 7.78 5.94 2.51
CA VAL A 16 7.17 5.17 3.61
C VAL A 16 8.09 4.04 4.07
N PHE A 17 8.71 3.32 3.13
CA PHE A 17 9.62 2.22 3.45
C PHE A 17 10.86 2.71 4.19
N THR A 18 11.49 3.78 3.73
CA THR A 18 12.68 4.37 4.36
C THR A 18 12.38 4.81 5.80
N LEU A 19 11.31 5.57 6.01
CA LEU A 19 10.97 6.05 7.36
C LEU A 19 10.57 4.93 8.31
N ARG A 20 9.79 3.94 7.84
CA ARG A 20 9.46 2.78 8.67
C ARG A 20 10.69 1.94 8.99
N SER A 21 11.65 1.84 8.09
CA SER A 21 12.92 1.16 8.35
C SER A 21 13.76 1.90 9.40
N MET A 22 13.83 3.24 9.31
CA MET A 22 14.48 4.06 10.32
C MET A 22 13.84 3.88 11.71
N GLN A 23 12.51 3.89 11.78
CA GLN A 23 11.75 3.63 13.01
C GLN A 23 12.05 2.27 13.65
N LEU A 24 12.24 1.23 12.84
CA LEU A 24 12.61 -0.10 13.35
C LEU A 24 14.03 -0.12 13.92
N TRP A 25 14.93 0.67 13.35
CA TRP A 25 16.31 0.80 13.84
C TRP A 25 16.41 1.62 15.12
N THR A 26 15.63 2.71 15.23
CA THR A 26 15.68 3.60 16.39
C THR A 26 14.89 3.07 17.60
N GLU A 27 13.89 2.21 17.37
CA GLU A 27 13.00 1.69 18.41
C GLU A 27 12.95 0.15 18.40
N PRO A 28 14.08 -0.52 18.71
CA PRO A 28 14.20 -1.97 18.57
C PRO A 28 13.24 -2.75 19.47
N ALA A 29 12.88 -2.21 20.63
CA ALA A 29 11.94 -2.84 21.56
C ALA A 29 10.53 -3.01 20.97
N GLU A 30 10.11 -2.11 20.08
CA GLU A 30 8.81 -2.17 19.41
C GLU A 30 8.88 -2.83 18.03
N ALA A 31 10.08 -3.16 17.55
CA ALA A 31 10.30 -3.55 16.15
C ALA A 31 9.46 -4.77 15.75
N GLN A 32 9.37 -5.78 16.61
CA GLN A 32 8.60 -6.98 16.29
C GLN A 32 7.09 -6.71 16.21
N ALA A 33 6.54 -5.91 17.14
CA ALA A 33 5.14 -5.51 17.09
C ALA A 33 4.84 -4.67 15.83
N ARG A 34 5.73 -3.74 15.47
CA ARG A 34 5.63 -2.92 14.26
C ARG A 34 5.69 -3.76 12.99
N LEU A 35 6.62 -4.71 12.90
CA LEU A 35 6.74 -5.62 11.76
C LEU A 35 5.48 -6.47 11.58
N THR A 36 4.92 -7.02 12.67
CA THR A 36 3.64 -7.73 12.62
C THR A 36 2.51 -6.81 12.15
N GLY A 37 2.45 -5.58 12.67
CA GLY A 37 1.50 -4.57 12.20
C GLY A 37 1.63 -4.30 10.70
N TYR A 38 2.84 -4.17 10.17
CA TYR A 38 3.10 -3.97 8.74
C TYR A 38 2.72 -5.19 7.90
N ALA A 39 2.94 -6.41 8.39
CA ALA A 39 2.52 -7.63 7.71
C ALA A 39 0.99 -7.70 7.59
N LEU A 40 0.28 -7.41 8.68
CA LEU A 40 -1.19 -7.37 8.69
C LEU A 40 -1.74 -6.27 7.77
N GLU A 41 -1.10 -5.10 7.73
CA GLU A 41 -1.45 -4.04 6.77
C GLU A 41 -1.34 -4.49 5.31
N LYS A 42 -0.23 -5.19 4.96
CA LYS A 42 -0.01 -5.71 3.61
C LYS A 42 -1.04 -6.78 3.25
N GLN A 43 -1.29 -7.72 4.16
CA GLN A 43 -2.26 -8.79 3.95
C GLN A 43 -3.67 -8.21 3.75
N LYS A 44 -4.08 -7.25 4.59
CA LYS A 44 -5.39 -6.58 4.45
C LYS A 44 -5.54 -5.87 3.10
N ALA A 45 -4.52 -5.13 2.67
CA ALA A 45 -4.54 -4.44 1.39
C ALA A 45 -4.60 -5.43 0.20
N PHE A 46 -3.83 -6.51 0.29
CA PHE A 46 -3.82 -7.57 -0.72
C PHE A 46 -5.18 -8.26 -0.84
N THR A 47 -5.76 -8.71 0.28
CA THR A 47 -7.08 -9.36 0.27
C THR A 47 -8.18 -8.43 -0.24
N ALA A 48 -8.15 -7.15 0.15
CA ALA A 48 -9.08 -6.15 -0.38
C ALA A 48 -8.90 -5.96 -1.90
N GLY A 49 -7.67 -5.95 -2.39
CA GLY A 49 -7.35 -5.88 -3.83
C GLY A 49 -7.86 -7.09 -4.59
N ALA A 50 -7.61 -8.30 -4.06
CA ALA A 50 -8.11 -9.54 -4.65
C ALA A 50 -9.64 -9.55 -4.73
N MET A 51 -10.34 -9.14 -3.67
CA MET A 51 -11.81 -9.05 -3.68
C MET A 51 -12.31 -8.01 -4.69
N ALA A 52 -11.68 -6.83 -4.76
CA ALA A 52 -12.06 -5.79 -5.72
C ALA A 52 -11.82 -6.23 -7.18
N ALA A 53 -10.71 -6.90 -7.44
CA ALA A 53 -10.41 -7.48 -8.75
C ALA A 53 -11.44 -8.54 -9.15
N SER A 54 -11.78 -9.45 -8.24
CA SER A 54 -12.82 -10.46 -8.46
C SER A 54 -14.17 -9.84 -8.75
N GLN A 55 -14.57 -8.80 -8.00
CA GLN A 55 -15.81 -8.08 -8.26
C GLN A 55 -15.81 -7.38 -9.62
N ALA A 56 -14.70 -6.75 -10.01
CA ALA A 56 -14.54 -6.14 -11.32
C ALA A 56 -14.69 -7.18 -12.45
N MET A 57 -14.06 -8.34 -12.30
CA MET A 57 -14.19 -9.44 -13.26
C MET A 57 -15.63 -9.95 -13.37
N LEU A 58 -16.31 -10.15 -12.23
CA LEU A 58 -17.72 -10.57 -12.20
C LEU A 58 -18.65 -9.53 -12.81
N ALA A 59 -18.31 -8.25 -12.73
CA ALA A 59 -19.00 -7.16 -13.40
C ALA A 59 -18.71 -7.06 -14.91
N GLY A 60 -17.96 -8.02 -15.48
CA GLY A 60 -17.60 -8.06 -16.90
C GLY A 60 -16.47 -7.10 -17.29
N GLN A 61 -15.77 -6.50 -16.32
CA GLN A 61 -14.60 -5.67 -16.61
C GLN A 61 -13.40 -6.55 -16.98
N MET A 62 -12.53 -6.03 -17.85
CA MET A 62 -11.39 -6.78 -18.38
C MET A 62 -10.10 -5.98 -18.32
N GLY A 63 -8.98 -6.71 -18.31
CA GLY A 63 -7.63 -6.16 -18.47
C GLY A 63 -7.32 -5.03 -17.48
N HIS A 64 -7.20 -3.82 -18.01
CA HIS A 64 -6.73 -2.68 -17.24
C HIS A 64 -7.66 -2.30 -16.07
N ALA A 65 -8.97 -2.42 -16.23
CA ALA A 65 -9.93 -2.06 -15.18
C ALA A 65 -9.84 -3.00 -13.96
N VAL A 66 -9.63 -4.30 -14.20
CA VAL A 66 -9.41 -5.29 -13.15
C VAL A 66 -8.10 -5.04 -12.41
N PHE A 67 -7.04 -4.68 -13.15
CA PHE A 67 -5.75 -4.33 -12.57
C PHE A 67 -5.84 -3.07 -11.68
N GLU A 68 -6.49 -2.01 -12.15
CA GLU A 68 -6.70 -0.80 -11.35
C GLU A 68 -7.53 -1.10 -10.09
N ALA A 69 -8.56 -1.96 -10.20
CA ALA A 69 -9.32 -2.41 -9.04
C ALA A 69 -8.46 -3.19 -8.04
N ALA A 70 -7.57 -4.06 -8.51
CA ALA A 70 -6.64 -4.82 -7.69
C ALA A 70 -5.64 -3.91 -6.93
N MET A 71 -5.15 -2.86 -7.60
CA MET A 71 -4.11 -1.97 -7.08
C MET A 71 -4.64 -0.84 -6.21
N ALA A 72 -5.89 -0.42 -6.39
CA ALA A 72 -6.47 0.72 -5.68
C ALA A 72 -6.33 0.65 -4.14
N PRO A 73 -6.53 -0.51 -3.47
CA PRO A 73 -6.36 -0.60 -2.02
C PRO A 73 -4.91 -0.33 -1.57
N ALA A 74 -3.92 -0.83 -2.31
CA ALA A 74 -2.51 -0.57 -2.04
C ALA A 74 -2.17 0.91 -2.21
N HIS A 75 -2.66 1.54 -3.29
CA HIS A 75 -2.45 2.98 -3.55
C HIS A 75 -2.99 3.85 -2.39
N ARG A 76 -4.23 3.60 -1.97
CA ARG A 76 -4.86 4.33 -0.86
C ARG A 76 -4.06 4.18 0.43
N ARG A 77 -3.53 2.99 0.70
CA ARG A 77 -2.77 2.72 1.93
C ARG A 77 -1.42 3.41 1.92
N VAL A 78 -0.68 3.35 0.81
CA VAL A 78 0.60 4.05 0.65
C VAL A 78 0.41 5.56 0.83
N GLN A 79 -0.62 6.15 0.20
CA GLN A 79 -0.92 7.57 0.35
C GLN A 79 -1.32 7.96 1.78
N ALA A 80 -2.08 7.11 2.47
CA ALA A 80 -2.45 7.35 3.86
C ALA A 80 -1.23 7.27 4.79
N ASN A 81 -0.35 6.28 4.57
CA ASN A 81 0.88 6.13 5.34
C ASN A 81 1.86 7.28 5.09
N ALA A 82 2.04 7.70 3.83
CA ALA A 82 2.86 8.85 3.48
C ALA A 82 2.34 10.11 4.18
N ARG A 83 1.03 10.37 4.12
CA ARG A 83 0.40 11.51 4.82
C ARG A 83 0.58 11.45 6.33
N LYS A 84 0.44 10.26 6.94
CA LYS A 84 0.65 10.08 8.38
C LYS A 84 2.10 10.42 8.77
N LEU A 85 3.06 9.87 8.03
CA LEU A 85 4.49 10.08 8.31
C LEU A 85 4.96 11.51 8.00
N MET A 86 4.35 12.19 7.03
CA MET A 86 4.65 13.60 6.74
C MET A 86 4.08 14.57 7.77
N ARG A 87 3.05 14.17 8.54
CA ARG A 87 2.38 15.05 9.49
C ARG A 87 2.97 15.00 10.91
N GLY A 88 3.80 14.00 11.22
CA GLY A 88 4.33 13.76 12.57
C GLY A 88 3.29 13.11 13.45
#